data_AF-A0A8B3EBH5-F1
#
_entry.id   AF-A0A8B3EBH5-F1
#
_cell.length_a   1.000
_cell.length_b   1.000
_cell.length_c   1.000
_cell.angle_alpha   90.00
_cell.angle_beta   90.00
_cell.angle_gamma   90.00
#
_symmetry.space_group_name_H-M   'P 1'
#
loop_
_entity.id
_entity.type
_entity.pdbx_description
1 polymer ?
#
loop_
_entity_poly.entity_id
_entity_poly.type
_entity_poly.pdbx_seq_one_letter_code
_entity_poly.pdbx_strand_id
1 'polypeptide(L)'
;MEFTGKIIAILQPRGGVSKSGNEWKSQEYVIEDHGQYPRKMCFDVFGADKIEQFNIQMGEELTVSFDVDARQWQDRWFNSIRAWKVERVSTAAPAPGAPVPPPAPTAAPEFLAGDAKDDLPF
;
A
#
# COMPACT_ATOMS: atom_id res chain seq x y z
N MET A 1 -14.32 4.24 -3.94
CA MET A 1 -13.77 3.39 -2.84
C MET A 1 -12.26 3.63 -2.77
N GLU A 2 -11.57 3.18 -1.72
CA GLU A 2 -10.13 3.46 -1.52
C GLU A 2 -9.37 2.24 -0.95
N PHE A 3 -8.09 2.12 -1.31
CA PHE A 3 -7.17 1.09 -0.79
C PHE A 3 -5.76 1.67 -0.66
N THR A 4 -5.12 1.47 0.49
CA THR A 4 -3.78 2.01 0.78
C THR A 4 -2.80 0.87 1.02
N GLY A 5 -1.60 1.01 0.45
CA GLY A 5 -0.55 0.02 0.61
C GLY A 5 0.66 0.25 -0.30
N LYS A 6 1.51 -0.75 -0.38
CA LYS A 6 2.73 -0.74 -1.18
C LYS A 6 2.54 -1.39 -2.54
N ILE A 7 3.08 -0.79 -3.60
CA ILE A 7 3.13 -1.40 -4.92
C ILE A 7 4.13 -2.56 -4.94
N ILE A 8 3.63 -3.76 -5.25
CA ILE A 8 4.42 -5.01 -5.25
C ILE A 8 4.53 -5.66 -6.64
N ALA A 9 3.81 -5.15 -7.64
CA ALA A 9 4.02 -5.54 -9.04
C ALA A 9 3.51 -4.46 -10.00
N ILE A 10 4.22 -4.32 -11.12
CA ILE A 10 3.81 -3.50 -12.27
C ILE A 10 3.76 -4.44 -13.47
N LEU A 11 2.57 -4.64 -14.04
CA LEU A 11 2.41 -5.49 -15.22
C LEU A 11 2.65 -4.69 -16.51
N GLN A 12 2.93 -5.42 -17.58
CA GLN A 12 3.14 -4.81 -18.89
C GLN A 12 1.89 -4.04 -19.34
N PRO A 13 2.05 -2.80 -19.86
CA PRO A 13 0.92 -2.05 -20.37
C PRO A 13 0.31 -2.76 -21.57
N ARG A 14 -1.02 -2.81 -21.59
CA ARG A 14 -1.83 -3.28 -22.71
C ARG A 14 -2.34 -2.08 -23.49
N GLY A 15 -2.49 -2.22 -24.80
CA GLY A 15 -3.01 -1.14 -25.62
C GLY A 15 -3.44 -1.63 -27.00
N GLY A 16 -4.03 -0.72 -27.76
CA GLY A 16 -4.45 -0.97 -29.13
C GLY A 16 -5.28 0.18 -29.68
N VAL A 17 -5.85 -0.03 -30.87
CA VAL A 17 -6.76 0.93 -31.51
C VAL A 17 -8.19 0.47 -31.26
N SER A 18 -9.03 1.36 -30.71
CA SER A 18 -10.45 1.10 -30.51
C SER A 18 -11.19 0.98 -31.84
N LYS A 19 -12.40 0.42 -31.83
CA LYS A 19 -13.26 0.35 -33.03
C LYS A 19 -13.55 1.72 -33.66
N SER A 20 -13.43 2.79 -32.87
CA SER A 20 -13.63 4.18 -33.30
C SER A 20 -12.34 4.87 -33.77
N GLY A 21 -11.21 4.16 -33.84
CA GLY A 21 -9.92 4.70 -34.29
C GLY A 21 -9.07 5.35 -33.20
N ASN A 22 -9.60 5.52 -31.99
CA ASN A 22 -8.83 6.10 -30.88
C ASN A 22 -7.89 5.07 -30.25
N GLU A 23 -6.64 5.45 -30.01
CA GLU A 23 -5.69 4.64 -29.26
C GLU A 23 -6.11 4.55 -27.79
N TRP A 24 -5.97 3.36 -27.22
CA TRP A 24 -6.16 3.15 -25.78
C TRP A 24 -4.95 2.45 -25.20
N LYS A 25 -4.66 2.78 -23.94
CA LYS A 25 -3.61 2.18 -23.14
C LYS A 25 -4.14 1.93 -21.74
N SER A 26 -3.80 0.79 -21.17
CA SER A 26 -4.16 0.41 -19.82
C SER A 26 -3.00 -0.34 -19.19
N GLN A 27 -2.67 0.01 -17.95
CA GLN A 27 -1.61 -0.64 -17.20
C GLN A 27 -2.15 -1.16 -15.88
N GLU A 28 -1.73 -2.37 -15.52
CA GLU A 28 -2.20 -3.08 -14.34
C GLU A 28 -1.12 -3.10 -13.26
N TYR A 29 -1.54 -2.92 -12.01
CA TYR A 29 -0.67 -2.81 -10.84
C TYR A 29 -1.21 -3.67 -9.72
N VAL A 30 -0.32 -4.16 -8.86
CA VAL A 30 -0.70 -4.88 -7.64
C VAL A 30 -0.23 -4.09 -6.42
N ILE A 31 -1.17 -3.76 -5.54
CA ILE A 31 -0.94 -3.10 -4.26
C ILE A 31 -1.21 -4.07 -3.11
N GLU A 32 -0.39 -4.01 -2.06
CA GLU A 32 -0.49 -4.84 -0.86
C GLU A 32 -0.57 -3.96 0.40
N ASP A 33 -1.53 -4.21 1.28
CA ASP A 33 -1.63 -3.47 2.55
C ASP A 33 -0.69 -4.01 3.64
N HIS A 34 -0.52 -3.26 4.73
CA HIS A 34 0.42 -3.55 5.82
C HIS A 34 -0.22 -4.21 7.04
N GLY A 35 -1.44 -4.75 6.92
CA GLY A 35 -2.12 -5.43 8.01
C GLY A 35 -1.43 -6.73 8.44
N GLN A 36 -1.88 -7.29 9.57
CA GLN A 36 -1.41 -8.59 10.08
C GLN A 36 -1.59 -9.73 9.05
N TYR A 37 -2.57 -9.60 8.15
CA TYR A 37 -2.78 -10.49 7.01
C TYR A 37 -2.84 -9.65 5.73
N PRO A 38 -1.69 -9.37 5.10
CA PRO A 38 -1.61 -8.51 3.92
C PRO A 38 -2.51 -9.01 2.80
N ARG A 39 -3.47 -8.17 2.40
CA ARG A 39 -4.32 -8.39 1.25
C ARG A 39 -3.72 -7.68 0.05
N LYS A 40 -3.87 -8.31 -1.11
CA LYS A 40 -3.42 -7.77 -2.39
C LYS A 40 -4.63 -7.38 -3.20
N MET A 41 -4.56 -6.23 -3.86
CA MET A 41 -5.54 -5.79 -4.82
C MET A 41 -4.85 -5.54 -6.16
N CYS A 42 -5.41 -6.10 -7.22
CA CYS A 42 -4.99 -5.82 -8.58
C CYS A 42 -5.93 -4.77 -9.19
N PHE A 43 -5.39 -3.72 -9.79
CA PHE A 43 -6.19 -2.63 -10.37
C PHE A 43 -5.60 -2.13 -11.69
N ASP A 44 -6.44 -1.58 -12.55
CA ASP A 44 -6.06 -0.94 -13.81
C ASP A 44 -6.12 0.59 -13.75
N VAL A 45 -5.14 1.22 -14.40
CA VAL A 45 -5.19 2.63 -14.79
C VAL A 45 -5.42 2.67 -16.30
N PHE A 46 -6.48 3.36 -16.73
CA PHE A 46 -6.83 3.50 -18.14
C PHE A 46 -6.50 4.91 -18.65
N GLY A 47 -5.95 4.98 -19.87
CA GLY A 47 -5.50 6.20 -20.53
C GLY A 47 -3.99 6.40 -20.39
N ALA A 48 -3.31 6.72 -21.51
CA ALA A 48 -1.88 7.00 -21.51
C ALA A 48 -1.56 8.20 -20.59
N ASP A 49 -2.38 9.25 -20.66
CA ASP A 49 -2.22 10.46 -19.85
C ASP A 49 -2.26 10.16 -18.35
N LYS A 50 -3.20 9.31 -17.90
CA LYS A 50 -3.30 8.95 -16.47
C LYS A 50 -2.16 8.05 -16.02
N ILE A 51 -1.71 7.13 -16.87
CA ILE A 51 -0.56 6.27 -16.59
C ILE A 51 0.69 7.13 -16.39
N GLU A 52 0.92 8.09 -17.29
CA GLU A 52 2.05 9.03 -17.20
C GLU A 52 1.89 10.01 -16.04
N GLN A 53 0.68 10.51 -15.79
CA GLN A 53 0.39 11.42 -14.67
C GLN A 53 0.65 10.76 -13.31
N PHE A 54 0.19 9.52 -13.12
CA PHE A 54 0.38 8.83 -11.85
C PHE A 54 1.82 8.35 -11.70
N ASN A 55 2.47 7.96 -12.80
CA ASN A 55 3.86 7.49 -12.85
C ASN A 55 4.19 6.52 -11.71
N ILE A 56 3.34 5.51 -11.50
CA ILE A 56 3.43 4.60 -10.35
C ILE A 56 4.70 3.75 -10.46
N GLN A 57 5.52 3.76 -9.40
CA GLN A 57 6.77 3.01 -9.32
C GLN A 57 6.67 1.82 -8.35
N MET A 58 7.55 0.85 -8.55
CA MET A 58 7.64 -0.33 -7.70
C MET A 58 8.06 0.09 -6.29
N GLY A 59 7.36 -0.44 -5.28
CA GLY A 59 7.66 -0.17 -3.88
C GLY A 59 7.13 1.15 -3.31
N GLU A 60 6.43 1.97 -4.10
CA GLU A 60 5.77 3.18 -3.59
C GLU A 60 4.61 2.84 -2.65
N GLU A 61 4.41 3.69 -1.64
CA GLU A 61 3.26 3.65 -0.74
C GLU A 61 2.19 4.63 -1.24
N LEU A 62 1.04 4.08 -1.63
CA LEU A 62 -0.01 4.83 -2.33
C LEU A 62 -1.37 4.58 -1.69
N THR A 63 -2.22 5.59 -1.72
CA THR A 63 -3.68 5.45 -1.57
C THR A 63 -4.31 5.52 -2.95
N VAL A 64 -4.99 4.45 -3.35
CA VAL A 64 -5.63 4.30 -4.65
C VAL A 64 -7.13 4.46 -4.48
N SER A 65 -7.73 5.46 -5.12
CA SER A 65 -9.19 5.58 -5.20
C SER A 65 -9.70 4.96 -6.50
N PHE A 66 -10.68 4.07 -6.38
CA PHE A 66 -11.14 3.23 -7.49
C PHE A 66 -12.66 3.01 -7.46
N ASP A 67 -13.14 2.55 -8.61
CA ASP A 67 -14.49 2.03 -8.81
C ASP A 67 -14.43 0.55 -9.20
N VAL A 68 -15.50 -0.18 -8.88
CA VAL A 68 -15.64 -1.61 -9.20
C VAL A 68 -16.77 -1.77 -10.22
N ASP A 69 -16.47 -2.43 -11.33
CA ASP A 69 -17.42 -2.75 -12.39
C ASP A 69 -17.46 -4.26 -12.62
N ALA A 70 -18.62 -4.78 -13.03
CA ALA A 70 -18.80 -6.20 -13.32
C ALA A 70 -19.04 -6.41 -14.81
N ARG A 71 -18.16 -7.20 -15.44
CA ARG A 71 -18.30 -7.58 -16.85
C ARG A 71 -18.60 -9.07 -16.99
N GLN A 72 -19.57 -9.40 -17.82
CA GLN A 72 -19.83 -10.78 -18.21
C GLN A 72 -18.94 -11.16 -19.40
N TRP A 73 -18.28 -12.31 -19.32
CA TRP A 73 -17.47 -12.90 -20.37
C TRP A 73 -17.61 -14.43 -20.35
N GLN A 74 -18.06 -15.01 -21.48
CA GLN A 74 -18.26 -16.46 -21.63
C GLN A 74 -19.04 -17.07 -20.44
N ASP A 75 -20.23 -16.51 -20.16
CA ASP A 75 -21.12 -16.92 -19.07
C ASP A 75 -20.57 -16.72 -17.64
N ARG A 76 -19.34 -16.22 -17.49
CA ARG A 76 -18.72 -15.91 -16.19
C ARG A 76 -18.68 -14.40 -15.96
N TRP A 77 -18.79 -14.00 -14.69
CA TRP A 77 -18.68 -12.61 -14.29
C TRP A 77 -17.29 -12.33 -13.72
N PHE A 78 -16.73 -11.19 -14.12
CA PHE A 78 -15.43 -10.72 -13.65
C PHE A 78 -15.56 -9.29 -13.15
N ASN A 79 -14.97 -9.01 -12.00
CA ASN A 79 -14.84 -7.65 -11.52
C ASN A 79 -13.64 -6.98 -12.17
N SER A 80 -13.79 -5.70 -12.52
CA SER A 80 -12.71 -4.81 -12.91
C SER A 80 -12.60 -3.72 -11.85
N ILE A 81 -11.38 -3.48 -11.37
CA ILE A 81 -11.08 -2.48 -10.37
C ILE A 81 -10.30 -1.37 -11.08
N ARG A 82 -10.97 -0.24 -11.35
CA ARG A 82 -10.39 0.86 -12.11
C ARG A 82 -10.02 2.01 -11.19
N ALA A 83 -8.74 2.35 -11.15
CA ALA A 83 -8.25 3.50 -10.41
C ALA A 83 -8.52 4.79 -11.18
N TRP A 84 -9.10 5.78 -10.51
CA TRP A 84 -9.35 7.10 -11.07
C TRP A 84 -8.53 8.21 -10.40
N LYS A 85 -8.01 7.95 -9.19
CA LYS A 85 -7.09 8.82 -8.43
C LYS A 85 -6.05 7.99 -7.69
N VAL A 86 -4.84 8.52 -7.61
CA VAL A 86 -3.72 7.93 -6.86
C VAL A 86 -3.06 9.05 -6.06
N GLU A 87 -2.88 8.82 -4.77
CA GLU A 87 -2.21 9.74 -3.86
C GLU A 87 -0.99 9.07 -3.24
N ARG A 88 0.16 9.73 -3.32
CA ARG A 88 1.38 9.26 -2.66
C ARG A 88 1.26 9.52 -1.18
N VAL A 89 1.43 8.46 -0.38
CA VAL A 89 1.54 8.61 1.07
C VAL A 89 2.92 9.21 1.32
N SER A 90 2.95 10.53 1.52
CA SER A 90 4.17 11.19 1.92
C SER A 90 4.49 10.75 3.34
N THR A 91 5.39 9.78 3.49
CA THR A 91 6.21 9.70 4.69
C THR A 91 7.02 11.00 4.68
N ALA A 92 6.58 11.99 5.44
CA ALA A 92 7.43 13.09 5.80
C ALA A 92 8.66 12.46 6.46
N ALA A 93 9.78 12.43 5.74
CA ALA A 93 11.06 12.19 6.37
C ALA A 93 11.16 13.20 7.52
N PRO A 94 11.47 12.78 8.75
CA PRO A 94 11.69 13.74 9.82
C PRO A 94 12.74 14.72 9.32
N ALA A 95 12.41 16.01 9.36
CA ALA A 95 13.33 17.07 8.95
C ALA A 95 14.66 16.85 9.69
N PRO A 96 15.83 16.92 9.01
CA PRO A 96 17.11 16.89 9.69
C PRO A 96 17.17 18.12 10.60
N GLY A 97 17.05 17.92 11.92
CA GLY A 97 17.16 19.00 12.90
C GLY A 97 15.93 19.26 13.79
N ALA A 98 14.87 18.46 13.75
CA ALA A 98 13.86 18.51 14.81
C ALA A 98 14.48 17.98 16.13
N PRO A 99 14.40 18.72 17.26
CA PRO A 99 14.90 18.25 18.53
C PRO A 99 14.16 16.96 18.90
N VAL A 100 14.92 15.88 19.10
CA VAL A 100 14.40 14.64 19.63
C VAL A 100 13.77 14.98 20.99
N PRO A 101 12.47 14.71 21.22
CA PRO A 101 11.93 14.84 22.56
C PRO A 101 12.74 13.93 23.50
N PRO A 102 13.08 14.40 24.72
CA PRO A 102 13.84 13.57 25.65
C PRO A 102 13.10 12.24 25.86
N PRO A 103 13.83 11.12 26.01
CA PRO A 103 13.19 9.84 26.27
C PRO A 103 12.28 9.96 27.48
N ALA A 104 11.05 9.43 27.36
CA ALA A 104 10.14 9.34 28.49
C ALA A 104 10.84 8.59 29.65
N PRO A 105 10.69 9.03 30.90
CA PRO A 105 11.29 8.33 32.03
C PRO A 105 10.75 6.89 32.03
N THR A 106 11.67 5.94 31.94
CA THR A 106 11.37 4.53 32.15
C THR A 106 10.96 4.36 33.61
N ALA A 107 9.65 4.33 33.87
CA ALA A 107 9.16 3.75 35.10
C ALA A 107 9.43 2.25 35.02
N ALA A 108 10.59 1.83 35.52
CA ALA A 108 10.84 0.43 35.81
C ALA A 108 9.81 -0.03 36.87
N PRO A 109 9.16 -1.19 36.72
CA PRO A 109 8.43 -1.76 37.82
C PRO A 109 9.43 -2.15 38.92
N GLU A 110 9.28 -1.55 40.11
CA GLU A 110 9.91 -2.00 41.34
C GLU A 110 9.38 -3.41 41.67
N PHE A 111 10.09 -4.42 41.18
CA PHE A 111 9.96 -5.78 41.69
C PHE A 111 11.28 -6.15 42.39
N LEU A 112 11.22 -6.05 43.72
CA LEU A 112 12.04 -6.75 44.72
C LEU A 112 13.51 -6.34 44.83
N ALA A 113 13.75 -5.28 45.60
CA ALA A 113 14.98 -5.14 46.36
C ALA A 113 15.00 -6.19 47.49
N GLY A 114 15.93 -7.15 47.36
CA GLY A 114 16.56 -8.02 48.34
C GLY A 114 15.94 -8.27 49.72
N ASP A 115 15.78 -9.55 50.04
CA ASP A 115 16.32 -10.07 51.30
C ASP A 115 17.28 -11.23 51.00
N ALA A 116 18.48 -11.10 51.52
CA ALA A 116 19.61 -12.00 51.32
C ALA A 116 19.85 -12.78 52.61
N LYS A 117 19.13 -13.89 52.81
CA LYS A 117 19.53 -15.02 53.68
C LYS A 117 18.39 -16.04 53.75
N ASP A 118 18.66 -17.26 53.31
CA ASP A 118 18.44 -18.52 54.05
C ASP A 118 18.61 -19.68 53.04
N ASP A 119 19.76 -20.33 53.04
CA ASP A 119 19.97 -21.60 53.76
C ASP A 119 19.29 -22.77 53.03
N LEU A 120 20.06 -23.47 52.20
CA LEU A 120 19.68 -24.77 51.64
C LEU A 120 20.81 -25.76 51.90
N PRO A 121 20.57 -26.85 52.65
CA PRO A 121 21.56 -27.88 52.92
C PRO A 121 21.80 -28.76 51.69
N PHE A 122 23.01 -29.29 51.65
CA PHE A 122 23.58 -30.26 50.70
C PHE A 122 22.85 -31.61 50.68
#